data_AF-A0A945QP88-F1
#
_entry.id   AF-A0A945QP88-F1
#
_cell.length_a   1.000
_cell.length_b   1.000
_cell.length_c   1.000
_cell.angle_alpha   90.00
_cell.angle_beta   90.00
_cell.angle_gamma   90.00
#
_symmetry.space_group_name_H-M   'P 1'
#
loop_
_entity.id
_entity.type
_entity.pdbx_description
1 polymer ?
#
loop_
_entity_poly.entity_id
_entity_poly.type
_entity_poly.pdbx_seq_one_letter_code
_entity_poly.pdbx_strand_id
1 'polypeptide(L)'
;MHPLVNLWFFLGFSTSLLFTEGYFVWLLHIIIFLSVVIYNYKITPLIISKIIPYIYYFPLMLSFYVLFSLFLTDNSLQVIIFEAIYGFLRLILMVANMMYFFEITPNKDIVILLRSIWIKFNLEWKWVENFFLFLSLTLRFYPTFQSNWDSVRNNHKMLGLEASTPRLKKIIMAANEMPGLLIHELKRANDISIAMKLRGYGNQFPRGVTYPIPFNWNHGIMIFLITFAYFMLFKHATI
;
A
#
# COMPACT_ATOMS: atom_id res chain seq x y z
N MET A 1 -15.08 -9.28 5.43
CA MET A 1 -15.66 -8.09 4.77
C MET A 1 -15.13 -8.00 3.35
N HIS A 2 -15.87 -7.36 2.44
CA HIS A 2 -15.44 -7.21 1.05
C HIS A 2 -14.20 -6.27 0.97
N PRO A 3 -13.10 -6.65 0.29
CA PRO A 3 -11.85 -5.88 0.34
C PRO A 3 -11.96 -4.44 -0.12
N LEU A 4 -12.84 -4.14 -1.10
CA LEU A 4 -13.10 -2.77 -1.54
C LEU A 4 -13.73 -1.91 -0.44
N VAL A 5 -14.66 -2.48 0.34
CA VAL A 5 -15.34 -1.75 1.41
C VAL A 5 -14.34 -1.42 2.51
N ASN A 6 -13.45 -2.36 2.83
CA ASN A 6 -12.35 -2.13 3.76
C ASN A 6 -11.43 -1.02 3.24
N LEU A 7 -10.95 -1.11 2.00
CA LEU A 7 -10.09 -0.09 1.39
C LEU A 7 -10.75 1.29 1.47
N TRP A 8 -12.04 1.37 1.15
CA TRP A 8 -12.77 2.62 1.20
C TRP A 8 -12.93 3.17 2.62
N PHE A 9 -13.18 2.30 3.61
CA PHE A 9 -13.21 2.67 5.03
C PHE A 9 -11.87 3.24 5.51
N PHE A 10 -10.77 2.51 5.27
CA PHE A 10 -9.45 2.93 5.73
C PHE A 10 -8.95 4.20 5.02
N LEU A 11 -9.21 4.34 3.71
CA LEU A 11 -8.90 5.58 2.98
C LEU A 11 -9.79 6.74 3.44
N GLY A 12 -11.09 6.51 3.64
CA GLY A 12 -12.03 7.50 4.16
C GLY A 12 -11.61 8.00 5.54
N PHE A 13 -11.18 7.10 6.43
CA PHE A 13 -10.62 7.47 7.74
C PHE A 13 -9.38 8.33 7.59
N SER A 14 -8.39 7.91 6.80
CA SER A 14 -7.12 8.63 6.65
C SER A 14 -7.32 10.02 6.03
N THR A 15 -8.19 10.14 5.04
CA THR A 15 -8.53 11.43 4.41
C THR A 15 -9.30 12.34 5.37
N SER A 16 -10.35 11.82 6.02
CA SER A 16 -11.11 12.56 7.05
C SER A 16 -10.21 13.04 8.18
N LEU A 17 -9.29 12.17 8.63
CA LEU A 17 -8.33 12.49 9.67
C LEU A 17 -7.40 13.62 9.25
N LEU A 18 -7.05 13.80 7.96
CA LEU A 18 -6.16 14.87 7.46
C LEU A 18 -6.82 16.25 7.33
N PHE A 19 -8.14 16.30 7.12
CA PHE A 19 -8.89 17.55 6.95
C PHE A 19 -9.55 18.06 8.24
N THR A 20 -9.39 17.34 9.35
CA THR A 20 -9.94 17.72 10.65
C THR A 20 -9.19 18.89 11.29
N GLU A 21 -9.88 19.96 11.67
CA GLU A 21 -9.25 21.07 12.42
C GLU A 21 -9.69 21.06 13.90
N GLY A 22 -10.95 20.68 14.17
CA GLY A 22 -11.48 20.65 15.54
C GLY A 22 -10.96 19.50 16.43
N TYR A 23 -10.55 19.85 17.66
CA TYR A 23 -10.12 18.89 18.70
C TYR A 23 -11.17 17.82 19.03
N PHE A 24 -12.45 18.19 19.04
CA PHE A 24 -13.55 17.26 19.33
C PHE A 24 -13.66 16.15 18.27
N VAL A 25 -13.57 16.52 17.00
CA VAL A 25 -13.65 15.56 15.90
C VAL A 25 -12.41 14.66 15.86
N TRP A 26 -11.26 15.16 16.29
CA TRP A 26 -10.07 14.33 16.46
C TRP A 26 -10.25 13.24 17.53
N LEU A 27 -10.89 13.55 18.66
CA LEU A 27 -11.25 12.53 19.66
C LEU A 27 -12.16 11.44 19.08
N LEU A 28 -13.13 11.81 18.24
CA LEU A 28 -13.97 10.82 17.55
C LEU A 28 -13.15 9.89 16.66
N HIS A 29 -12.16 10.41 15.93
CA HIS A 29 -11.26 9.57 15.12
C HIS A 29 -10.44 8.61 15.97
N ILE A 30 -9.99 9.02 17.15
CA ILE A 30 -9.31 8.13 18.09
C ILE A 30 -10.24 7.00 18.56
N ILE A 31 -11.50 7.31 18.89
CA ILE A 31 -12.48 6.29 19.30
C ILE A 31 -12.73 5.28 18.18
N ILE A 32 -12.88 5.76 16.94
CA ILE A 32 -13.04 4.89 15.76
C ILE A 32 -11.79 4.00 15.60
N PHE A 33 -10.59 4.59 15.70
CA PHE A 33 -9.33 3.84 15.59
C PHE A 33 -9.19 2.78 16.69
N LEU A 34 -9.50 3.12 17.94
CA LEU A 34 -9.50 2.16 19.06
C LEU A 34 -10.46 1.00 18.81
N SER A 35 -11.63 1.27 18.22
CA SER A 35 -12.59 0.22 17.84
C SER A 35 -11.99 -0.74 16.81
N VAL A 36 -11.23 -0.23 15.83
CA VAL A 36 -10.50 -1.06 14.85
C VAL A 36 -9.41 -1.91 15.51
N VAL A 37 -8.67 -1.33 16.47
CA VAL A 37 -7.62 -2.03 17.22
C VAL A 37 -8.22 -3.18 18.03
N ILE A 38 -9.32 -2.93 18.76
CA ILE A 38 -10.01 -3.95 19.57
C ILE A 38 -10.54 -5.08 18.68
N TYR A 39 -11.16 -4.75 17.55
CA TYR A 39 -11.68 -5.76 16.61
C TYR A 39 -10.56 -6.64 16.02
N ASN A 40 -9.38 -6.07 15.77
CA ASN A 40 -8.25 -6.77 15.14
C ASN A 40 -7.10 -7.07 16.12
N TYR A 41 -7.40 -7.33 17.39
CA TYR A 41 -6.41 -7.45 18.47
C TYR A 41 -5.27 -8.44 18.20
N LYS A 42 -5.53 -9.50 17.42
CA LYS A 42 -4.54 -10.53 17.06
C LYS A 42 -3.41 -9.99 16.17
N ILE A 43 -3.70 -9.00 15.33
CA ILE A 43 -2.76 -8.43 14.35
C ILE A 43 -2.02 -7.21 14.94
N THR A 44 -2.60 -6.58 15.96
CA THR A 44 -2.03 -5.43 16.68
C THR A 44 -0.54 -5.55 17.07
N PRO A 45 -0.04 -6.66 17.65
CA PRO A 45 1.39 -6.74 18.01
C PRO A 45 2.32 -6.65 16.78
N LEU A 46 1.92 -7.26 15.65
CA LEU A 46 2.66 -7.15 14.39
C LEU A 46 2.70 -5.70 13.91
N ILE A 47 1.57 -4.99 13.98
CA ILE A 47 1.46 -3.59 13.54
C ILE A 47 2.30 -2.66 14.43
N ILE A 48 2.30 -2.85 15.75
CA ILE A 48 3.14 -2.07 16.67
C ILE A 48 4.62 -2.19 16.27
N SER A 49 5.09 -3.41 15.97
CA SER A 49 6.48 -3.62 15.55
C SER A 49 6.85 -2.85 14.26
N LYS A 50 5.88 -2.68 13.36
CA LYS A 50 6.04 -1.92 12.11
C LYS A 50 5.94 -0.40 12.27
N ILE A 51 5.26 0.09 13.32
CA ILE A 51 5.12 1.52 13.61
C ILE A 51 6.33 2.08 14.36
N ILE A 52 7.03 1.27 15.17
CA ILE A 52 8.19 1.69 15.96
C ILE A 52 9.22 2.52 15.16
N PRO A 53 9.63 2.13 13.92
CA PRO A 53 10.52 2.95 13.10
C PRO A 53 10.02 4.37 12.88
N TYR A 54 8.71 4.60 12.72
CA TYR A 54 8.12 5.91 12.52
C TYR A 54 8.18 6.78 13.80
N ILE A 55 8.11 6.14 14.97
CA ILE A 55 8.28 6.82 16.27
C ILE A 55 9.72 7.32 16.42
N TYR A 56 10.71 6.54 15.98
CA TYR A 56 12.11 6.97 16.00
C TYR A 56 12.40 8.19 15.12
N TYR A 57 11.59 8.46 14.08
CA TYR A 57 11.72 9.68 13.27
C TYR A 57 11.14 10.93 13.93
N PHE A 58 10.42 10.80 15.05
CA PHE A 58 9.77 11.93 15.72
C PHE A 58 10.73 13.06 16.11
N PRO A 59 11.87 12.80 16.78
CA PRO A 59 12.74 13.89 17.24
C PRO A 59 13.32 14.69 16.08
N LEU A 60 13.60 14.02 14.96
CA LEU A 60 14.07 14.67 13.74
C LEU A 60 12.99 15.59 13.15
N MET A 61 11.75 15.11 13.09
CA MET A 61 10.62 15.90 12.57
C MET A 61 10.32 17.10 13.47
N LEU A 62 10.31 16.92 14.80
CA LEU A 62 10.15 17.99 15.77
C LEU A 62 11.23 19.07 15.60
N SER A 63 12.49 18.66 15.44
CA SER A 63 13.62 19.57 15.23
C SER A 63 13.43 20.43 13.97
N PHE A 64 13.09 19.80 12.83
CA PHE A 64 12.83 20.54 11.60
C PHE A 64 11.61 21.46 11.73
N TYR A 65 10.50 20.99 12.31
CA TYR A 65 9.29 21.79 12.47
C TYR A 65 9.54 23.05 13.31
N VAL A 66 10.20 22.90 14.47
CA VAL A 66 10.52 24.03 15.35
C VAL A 66 11.47 25.01 14.65
N LEU A 67 12.50 24.52 13.95
CA LEU A 67 13.45 25.36 13.23
C LEU A 67 12.76 26.21 12.16
N PHE A 68 11.91 25.59 11.32
CA PHE A 68 11.16 26.33 10.31
C PHE A 68 10.13 27.27 10.93
N SER A 69 9.40 26.82 11.94
CA SER A 69 8.35 27.63 12.57
C SER A 69 8.90 28.89 13.23
N LEU A 70 10.09 28.82 13.85
CA LEU A 70 10.77 29.99 14.42
C LEU A 70 11.27 30.97 13.36
N PHE A 71 11.56 30.50 12.15
CA PHE A 71 11.98 31.37 11.05
C PHE A 71 10.81 32.07 10.35
N LEU A 72 9.65 31.40 10.30
CA LEU A 72 8.49 31.83 9.52
C LEU A 72 7.41 32.55 10.34
N THR A 73 7.36 32.35 11.66
CA THR A 73 6.22 32.80 12.50
C THR A 73 6.67 33.32 13.86
N ASP A 74 5.98 34.33 14.37
CA ASP A 74 6.20 34.91 15.72
C ASP A 74 5.41 34.18 16.84
N ASN A 75 5.04 32.92 16.61
CA ASN A 75 4.26 32.14 17.57
C ASN A 75 5.11 31.77 18.80
N SER A 76 4.47 31.64 19.95
CA SER A 76 5.16 31.20 21.16
C SER A 76 5.66 29.75 21.02
N LEU A 77 6.82 29.46 21.61
CA LEU A 77 7.42 28.11 21.58
C LEU A 77 6.46 27.01 22.04
N GLN A 78 5.59 27.32 23.00
CA GLN A 78 4.59 26.37 23.50
C GLN A 78 3.60 25.98 22.40
N VAL A 79 3.06 26.95 21.66
CA VAL A 79 2.11 26.69 20.57
C VAL A 79 2.76 25.86 19.47
N ILE A 80 3.99 26.19 19.09
CA ILE A 80 4.76 25.46 18.08
C ILE A 80 4.96 23.99 18.47
N ILE A 81 5.33 23.72 19.73
CA ILE A 81 5.54 22.35 20.21
C ILE A 81 4.21 21.58 20.22
N PHE A 82 3.11 22.20 20.65
CA PHE A 82 1.79 21.57 20.65
C PHE A 82 1.32 21.20 19.24
N GLU A 83 1.48 22.11 18.28
CA GLU A 83 1.15 21.84 16.88
C GLU A 83 2.00 20.71 16.31
N ALA A 84 3.30 20.68 16.61
CA ALA A 84 4.21 19.64 16.15
C ALA A 84 3.83 18.25 16.69
N ILE A 85 3.52 18.16 18.00
CA ILE A 85 3.05 16.93 18.64
C ILE A 85 1.74 16.47 18.02
N TYR A 86 0.79 17.39 17.84
CA TYR A 86 -0.53 17.07 17.27
C TYR A 86 -0.42 16.59 15.82
N GLY A 87 0.37 17.29 15.00
CA GLY A 87 0.67 16.90 13.62
C GLY A 87 1.34 15.53 13.56
N PHE A 88 2.25 15.24 14.48
CA PHE A 88 2.88 13.93 14.54
C PHE A 88 1.91 12.80 14.90
N LEU A 89 1.09 13.00 15.93
CA LEU A 89 0.13 12.01 16.41
C LEU A 89 -0.88 11.67 15.30
N ARG A 90 -1.30 12.69 14.54
CA ARG A 90 -2.12 12.56 13.34
C ARG A 90 -1.46 11.68 12.27
N LEU A 91 -0.18 11.91 11.97
CA LEU A 91 0.57 11.11 10.99
C LEU A 91 0.71 9.65 11.45
N ILE A 92 1.03 9.41 12.73
CA ILE A 92 1.08 8.06 13.29
C ILE A 92 -0.28 7.37 13.13
N LEU A 93 -1.37 8.02 13.52
CA LEU A 93 -2.72 7.45 13.42
C LEU A 93 -3.06 7.09 11.97
N MET A 94 -2.73 7.95 11.01
CA MET A 94 -2.92 7.68 9.58
C MET A 94 -2.13 6.46 9.11
N VAL A 95 -0.83 6.42 9.42
CA VAL A 95 0.05 5.31 9.04
C VAL A 95 -0.42 4.01 9.68
N ALA A 96 -0.72 4.03 10.97
CA ALA A 96 -1.21 2.88 11.72
C ALA A 96 -2.50 2.32 11.11
N ASN A 97 -3.47 3.20 10.82
CA ASN A 97 -4.73 2.82 10.21
C ASN A 97 -4.53 2.15 8.84
N MET A 98 -3.64 2.69 8.00
CA MET A 98 -3.34 2.07 6.71
C MET A 98 -2.55 0.76 6.84
N MET A 99 -1.73 0.59 7.87
CA MET A 99 -1.08 -0.70 8.16
C MET A 99 -2.09 -1.78 8.54
N TYR A 100 -3.14 -1.44 9.29
CA TYR A 100 -4.25 -2.39 9.55
C TYR A 100 -4.89 -2.85 8.24
N PHE A 101 -5.13 -1.95 7.28
CA PHE A 101 -5.67 -2.33 5.98
C PHE A 101 -4.81 -3.36 5.25
N PHE A 102 -3.49 -3.12 5.17
CA PHE A 102 -2.57 -4.00 4.45
C PHE A 102 -2.43 -5.39 5.08
N GLU A 103 -2.54 -5.50 6.40
CA GLU A 103 -2.51 -6.81 7.07
C GLU A 103 -3.85 -7.56 6.96
N ILE A 104 -4.97 -6.85 6.93
CA ILE A 104 -6.31 -7.45 6.82
C ILE A 104 -6.59 -7.93 5.40
N THR A 105 -6.05 -7.26 4.37
CA THR A 105 -6.38 -7.50 2.96
C THR A 105 -5.16 -7.95 2.16
N PRO A 106 -5.11 -9.20 1.64
CA PRO A 106 -4.00 -9.66 0.81
C PRO A 106 -3.90 -8.91 -0.53
N ASN A 107 -2.67 -8.59 -0.97
CA ASN A 107 -2.41 -7.85 -2.22
C ASN A 107 -2.94 -8.54 -3.49
N LYS A 108 -2.97 -9.88 -3.53
CA LYS A 108 -3.45 -10.66 -4.69
C LYS A 108 -4.95 -10.44 -4.94
N ASP A 109 -5.70 -10.16 -3.88
CA ASP A 109 -7.14 -10.05 -3.93
C ASP A 109 -7.59 -8.70 -4.51
N ILE A 110 -6.76 -7.66 -4.39
CA ILE A 110 -7.08 -6.31 -4.92
C ILE A 110 -7.12 -6.31 -6.45
N VAL A 111 -6.14 -6.94 -7.11
CA VAL A 111 -6.09 -7.00 -8.59
C VAL A 111 -7.24 -7.83 -9.15
N ILE A 112 -7.54 -8.97 -8.52
CA ILE A 112 -8.65 -9.83 -8.89
C ILE A 112 -9.99 -9.10 -8.67
N LEU A 113 -10.11 -8.33 -7.59
CA LEU A 113 -11.30 -7.53 -7.28
C LEU A 113 -11.54 -6.43 -8.33
N LEU A 114 -10.53 -5.64 -8.66
CA LEU A 114 -10.65 -4.59 -9.69
C LEU A 114 -11.04 -5.20 -11.03
N ARG A 115 -10.46 -6.35 -11.40
CA ARG A 115 -10.80 -7.07 -12.62
C ARG A 115 -12.22 -7.64 -12.58
N SER A 116 -12.68 -8.12 -11.42
CA SER A 116 -14.04 -8.65 -11.25
C SER A 116 -15.09 -7.54 -11.42
N ILE A 117 -14.82 -6.35 -10.88
CA ILE A 117 -15.66 -5.17 -11.07
C ILE A 117 -15.66 -4.76 -12.54
N TRP A 118 -14.49 -4.73 -13.19
CA TRP A 118 -14.36 -4.38 -14.60
C TRP A 118 -15.20 -5.27 -15.52
N ILE A 119 -15.16 -6.59 -15.30
CA ILE A 119 -15.95 -7.56 -16.08
C ILE A 119 -17.44 -7.39 -15.82
N LYS A 120 -17.84 -7.07 -14.59
CA LYS A 120 -19.26 -6.83 -14.26
C LYS A 120 -19.86 -5.67 -15.05
N PHE A 121 -19.06 -4.66 -15.38
CA PHE A 121 -19.48 -3.54 -16.23
C PHE A 121 -19.47 -3.86 -17.74
N ASN A 122 -19.04 -5.07 -18.13
CA ASN A 122 -18.97 -5.55 -19.51
C ASN A 122 -18.26 -4.58 -20.48
N LEU A 123 -17.16 -3.96 -20.01
CA LEU A 123 -16.39 -2.99 -20.79
C LEU A 123 -15.28 -3.70 -21.59
N GLU A 124 -15.38 -3.65 -22.91
CA GLU A 124 -14.43 -4.29 -23.86
C GLU A 124 -13.13 -3.49 -24.10
N TRP A 125 -12.61 -2.83 -23.06
CA TRP A 125 -11.43 -2.00 -23.23
C TRP A 125 -10.12 -2.80 -23.18
N LYS A 126 -9.63 -3.15 -24.36
CA LYS A 126 -8.39 -3.93 -24.56
C LYS A 126 -7.17 -3.43 -23.78
N TRP A 127 -6.98 -2.10 -23.68
CA TRP A 127 -5.83 -1.53 -22.98
C TRP A 127 -5.88 -1.81 -21.47
N VAL A 128 -7.05 -1.60 -20.85
CA VAL A 128 -7.26 -1.85 -19.41
C VAL A 128 -7.10 -3.33 -19.09
N GLU A 129 -7.61 -4.22 -19.95
CA GLU A 129 -7.43 -5.66 -19.77
C GLU A 129 -5.97 -6.12 -19.93
N ASN A 130 -5.22 -5.49 -20.83
CA ASN A 130 -3.78 -5.74 -20.95
C ASN A 130 -3.02 -5.24 -19.72
N PHE A 131 -3.43 -4.10 -19.15
CA PHE A 131 -2.87 -3.59 -17.90
C PHE A 131 -3.13 -4.53 -16.73
N PHE A 132 -4.36 -5.04 -16.57
CA PHE A 132 -4.68 -6.02 -15.53
C PHE A 132 -3.91 -7.33 -15.71
N LEU A 133 -3.76 -7.79 -16.97
CA LEU A 133 -2.95 -8.97 -17.27
C LEU A 133 -1.48 -8.75 -16.89
N PHE A 134 -0.91 -7.60 -17.28
CA PHE A 134 0.45 -7.22 -16.94
C PHE A 134 0.65 -7.24 -15.42
N LEU A 135 -0.22 -6.55 -14.66
CA LEU A 135 -0.14 -6.51 -13.20
C LEU A 135 -0.26 -7.90 -12.58
N SER A 136 -1.19 -8.72 -13.07
CA SER A 136 -1.38 -10.10 -12.59
C SER A 136 -0.15 -10.98 -12.85
N LEU A 137 0.50 -10.84 -14.01
CA LEU A 137 1.71 -11.59 -14.32
C LEU A 137 2.88 -11.10 -13.47
N THR A 138 3.05 -9.78 -13.34
CA THR A 138 4.09 -9.18 -12.50
C THR A 138 3.99 -9.67 -11.05
N LEU A 139 2.81 -9.61 -10.42
CA LEU A 139 2.62 -10.09 -9.05
C LEU A 139 2.86 -11.60 -8.90
N ARG A 140 2.58 -12.39 -9.96
CA ARG A 140 2.82 -13.84 -9.96
C ARG A 140 4.31 -14.17 -10.09
N PHE A 141 5.04 -13.44 -10.94
CA PHE A 141 6.46 -13.70 -11.20
C PHE A 141 7.40 -12.98 -10.26
N TYR A 142 6.93 -11.98 -9.51
CA TYR A 142 7.75 -11.24 -8.56
C TYR A 142 8.48 -12.17 -7.55
N PRO A 143 7.81 -13.13 -6.88
CA PRO A 143 8.50 -14.05 -5.96
C PRO A 143 9.55 -14.93 -6.66
N THR A 144 9.27 -15.37 -7.89
CA THR A 144 10.23 -16.19 -8.66
C THR A 144 11.44 -15.37 -9.10
N PHE A 145 11.25 -14.11 -9.46
CA PHE A 145 12.34 -13.19 -9.78
C PHE A 145 13.21 -12.93 -8.55
N GLN A 146 12.57 -12.65 -7.40
CA GLN A 146 13.28 -12.46 -6.13
C GLN A 146 14.10 -13.71 -5.75
N SER A 147 13.51 -14.89 -5.83
CA SER A 147 14.23 -16.14 -5.55
C SER A 147 15.40 -16.40 -6.51
N ASN A 148 15.26 -16.06 -7.79
CA ASN A 148 16.35 -16.16 -8.77
C ASN A 148 17.50 -15.21 -8.40
N TRP A 149 17.17 -13.95 -8.09
CA TRP A 149 18.15 -12.96 -7.65
C TRP A 149 18.89 -13.41 -6.39
N ASP A 150 18.16 -13.87 -5.38
CA ASP A 150 18.73 -14.34 -4.13
C ASP A 150 19.60 -15.58 -4.35
N SER A 151 19.23 -16.48 -5.26
CA SER A 151 20.05 -17.63 -5.63
C SER A 151 21.37 -17.21 -6.27
N VAL A 152 21.36 -16.23 -7.18
CA VAL A 152 22.59 -15.71 -7.80
C VAL A 152 23.49 -15.09 -6.74
N ARG A 153 22.93 -14.28 -5.83
CA ARG A 153 23.65 -13.66 -4.72
C ARG A 153 24.26 -14.71 -3.78
N ASN A 154 23.47 -15.73 -3.40
CA ASN A 154 23.92 -16.80 -2.53
C ASN A 154 25.06 -17.63 -3.15
N ASN A 155 25.01 -17.91 -4.45
CA ASN A 155 26.09 -18.59 -5.16
C ASN A 155 27.39 -17.78 -5.11
N HIS A 156 27.34 -16.46 -5.32
CA HIS A 156 28.51 -15.59 -5.20
C HIS A 156 29.09 -15.57 -3.79
N LYS A 157 28.22 -15.56 -2.77
CA LYS A 157 28.63 -15.67 -1.37
C LYS A 157 29.32 -17.01 -1.07
N MET A 158 28.78 -18.13 -1.58
CA MET A 158 29.37 -19.47 -1.43
C MET A 158 30.74 -19.59 -2.13
N LEU A 159 30.92 -18.92 -3.27
CA LEU A 159 32.19 -18.86 -4.00
C LEU A 159 33.22 -17.91 -3.36
N GLY A 160 32.91 -17.28 -2.21
CA GLY A 160 33.81 -16.38 -1.52
C GLY A 160 34.00 -15.01 -2.18
N LEU A 161 33.23 -14.70 -3.23
CA LEU A 161 33.37 -13.46 -4.02
C LEU A 161 32.89 -12.20 -3.27
N GLU A 162 32.22 -12.38 -2.13
CA GLU A 162 31.64 -11.31 -1.31
C GLU A 162 32.34 -11.04 0.02
N ALA A 163 33.36 -11.82 0.40
CA ALA A 163 33.82 -11.89 1.78
C ALA A 163 34.45 -10.60 2.36
N SER A 164 34.66 -9.54 1.57
CA SER A 164 35.20 -8.26 2.07
C SER A 164 35.02 -7.07 1.10
N THR A 165 34.00 -7.07 0.25
CA THR A 165 33.85 -6.02 -0.77
C THR A 165 33.22 -4.73 -0.21
N PRO A 166 33.78 -3.54 -0.50
CA PRO A 166 33.18 -2.26 -0.13
C PRO A 166 31.82 -2.07 -0.83
N ARG A 167 30.92 -1.26 -0.25
CA ARG A 167 29.54 -1.09 -0.75
C ARG A 167 29.47 -0.75 -2.25
N LEU A 168 30.36 0.10 -2.74
CA LEU A 168 30.45 0.45 -4.17
C LEU A 168 30.77 -0.74 -5.07
N LYS A 169 31.71 -1.60 -4.64
CA LYS A 169 32.08 -2.80 -5.40
C LYS A 169 30.93 -3.80 -5.46
N LYS A 170 30.11 -3.89 -4.41
CA LYS A 170 28.87 -4.69 -4.42
C LYS A 170 27.85 -4.17 -5.44
N ILE A 171 27.71 -2.85 -5.55
CA ILE A 171 26.81 -2.23 -6.53
C ILE A 171 27.29 -2.51 -7.96
N ILE A 172 28.59 -2.31 -8.23
CA ILE A 172 29.18 -2.59 -9.55
C ILE A 172 29.00 -4.07 -9.92
N MET A 173 29.23 -4.97 -8.96
CA MET A 173 29.05 -6.39 -9.15
C MET A 173 27.57 -6.74 -9.47
N ALA A 174 26.62 -6.19 -8.71
CA ALA A 174 25.19 -6.35 -8.99
C ALA A 174 24.79 -5.80 -10.37
N ALA A 175 25.37 -4.67 -10.79
CA ALA A 175 25.14 -4.09 -12.11
C ALA A 175 25.68 -4.98 -13.24
N ASN A 176 26.82 -5.65 -13.03
CA ASN A 176 27.39 -6.59 -13.99
C ASN A 176 26.61 -7.91 -14.09
N GLU A 177 25.94 -8.33 -13.01
CA GLU A 177 25.09 -9.54 -12.98
C GLU A 177 23.69 -9.30 -13.58
N MET A 178 23.17 -8.07 -13.49
CA MET A 178 21.82 -7.71 -13.92
C MET A 178 21.52 -8.04 -15.40
N PRO A 179 22.41 -7.79 -16.38
CA PRO A 179 22.15 -8.15 -17.77
C PRO A 179 21.85 -9.64 -17.98
N GLY A 180 22.58 -10.53 -17.29
CA GLY A 180 22.35 -11.97 -17.40
C GLY A 180 20.95 -12.37 -16.94
N LEU A 181 20.50 -11.78 -15.82
CA LEU A 181 19.15 -11.98 -15.33
C LEU A 181 18.09 -11.38 -16.25
N LEU A 182 18.34 -10.20 -16.83
CA LEU A 182 17.42 -9.59 -17.79
C LEU A 182 17.25 -10.45 -19.05
N ILE A 183 18.34 -11.04 -19.57
CA ILE A 183 18.28 -11.96 -20.71
C ILE A 183 17.44 -13.19 -20.34
N HIS A 184 17.63 -13.75 -19.14
CA HIS A 184 16.85 -14.89 -18.65
C HIS A 184 15.36 -14.57 -18.54
N GLU A 185 15.00 -13.44 -17.93
CA GLU A 185 13.60 -13.02 -17.79
C GLU A 185 12.98 -12.62 -19.14
N LEU A 186 13.76 -12.07 -20.07
CA LEU A 186 13.30 -11.79 -21.44
C LEU A 186 12.96 -13.08 -22.19
N LYS A 187 13.82 -14.10 -22.10
CA LYS A 187 13.56 -15.43 -22.67
C LYS A 187 12.31 -16.05 -22.06
N ARG A 188 12.19 -16.01 -20.72
CA ARG A 188 11.01 -16.48 -20.00
C ARG A 188 9.74 -15.74 -20.46
N ALA A 189 9.80 -14.42 -20.61
CA ALA A 189 8.68 -13.62 -21.09
C ALA A 189 8.24 -14.03 -22.50
N ASN A 190 9.19 -14.33 -23.39
CA ASN A 190 8.91 -14.84 -24.71
C ASN A 190 8.23 -16.23 -24.67
N ASP A 191 8.76 -17.15 -23.87
CA ASP A 191 8.19 -18.50 -23.71
C ASP A 191 6.75 -18.45 -23.15
N ILE A 192 6.51 -17.59 -22.16
CA ILE A 192 5.17 -17.35 -21.59
C ILE A 192 4.24 -16.76 -22.66
N SER A 193 4.70 -15.77 -23.41
CA SER A 193 3.91 -15.13 -24.48
C SER A 193 3.47 -16.16 -25.53
N ILE A 194 4.38 -17.03 -25.98
CA ILE A 194 4.08 -18.10 -26.93
C ILE A 194 3.06 -19.08 -26.32
N ALA A 195 3.30 -19.54 -25.09
CA ALA A 195 2.39 -20.45 -24.39
C ALA A 195 0.98 -19.84 -24.18
N MET A 196 0.89 -18.53 -23.93
CA MET A 196 -0.38 -17.83 -23.81
C MET A 196 -1.11 -17.77 -25.15
N LYS A 197 -0.42 -17.42 -26.25
CA LYS A 197 -1.01 -17.42 -27.59
C LYS A 197 -1.54 -18.80 -27.99
N LEU A 198 -0.77 -19.86 -27.71
CA LEU A 198 -1.18 -21.25 -27.99
C LEU A 198 -2.44 -21.66 -27.21
N ARG A 199 -2.66 -21.09 -26.03
CA ARG A 199 -3.88 -21.28 -25.22
C ARG A 199 -5.06 -20.41 -25.66
N GLY A 200 -4.94 -19.68 -26.76
CA GLY A 200 -5.98 -18.80 -27.28
C GLY A 200 -6.11 -17.45 -26.54
N TYR A 201 -5.13 -17.06 -25.72
CA TYR A 201 -5.16 -15.74 -25.09
C TYR A 201 -5.09 -14.63 -26.15
N GLY A 202 -6.00 -13.66 -26.06
CA GLY A 202 -6.05 -12.49 -26.94
C GLY A 202 -7.17 -12.51 -28.00
N ASN A 203 -7.90 -13.62 -28.12
CA ASN A 203 -8.97 -13.77 -29.11
C ASN A 203 -10.36 -13.30 -28.63
N GLN A 204 -10.54 -13.08 -27.33
CA GLN A 204 -11.83 -12.66 -26.75
C GLN A 204 -11.61 -11.55 -25.71
N PHE A 205 -12.49 -10.54 -25.78
CA PHE A 205 -12.63 -9.44 -24.82
C PHE A 205 -14.13 -9.30 -24.50
N PRO A 206 -14.54 -9.14 -23.23
CA PRO A 206 -13.70 -9.11 -22.04
C PRO A 206 -13.23 -10.50 -21.59
N ARG A 207 -12.00 -10.58 -21.08
CA ARG A 207 -11.41 -11.86 -20.62
C ARG A 207 -12.03 -12.33 -19.31
N GLY A 208 -12.59 -13.54 -19.30
CA GLY A 208 -13.13 -14.18 -18.09
C GLY A 208 -12.12 -14.31 -16.93
N VAL A 209 -12.62 -14.22 -15.69
CA VAL A 209 -11.87 -14.43 -14.45
C VAL A 209 -12.27 -15.76 -13.83
N THR A 210 -11.29 -16.59 -13.47
CA THR A 210 -11.52 -17.94 -12.92
C THR A 210 -12.01 -17.93 -11.47
N TYR A 211 -11.74 -16.87 -10.71
CA TYR A 211 -12.20 -16.69 -9.32
C TYR A 211 -12.65 -15.25 -9.10
N PRO A 212 -13.85 -14.87 -9.58
CA PRO A 212 -14.33 -13.51 -9.42
C PRO A 212 -14.70 -13.26 -7.96
N ILE A 213 -14.30 -12.10 -7.43
CA ILE A 213 -14.77 -11.62 -6.12
C ILE A 213 -16.10 -10.90 -6.37
N PRO A 214 -17.24 -11.45 -5.91
CA PRO A 214 -18.54 -10.89 -6.24
C PRO A 214 -18.76 -9.56 -5.54
N PHE A 215 -18.94 -8.50 -6.34
CA PHE A 215 -19.34 -7.20 -5.83
C PHE A 215 -20.87 -7.07 -5.88
N ASN A 216 -21.54 -7.19 -4.73
CA ASN A 216 -22.98 -7.06 -4.59
C ASN A 216 -23.42 -5.61 -4.30
N TRP A 217 -24.69 -5.29 -4.58
CA TRP A 217 -25.29 -3.99 -4.28
C TRP A 217 -25.16 -3.57 -2.81
N ASN A 218 -25.23 -4.54 -1.88
CA ASN A 218 -25.04 -4.30 -0.45
C ASN A 218 -23.67 -3.66 -0.14
N HIS A 219 -22.63 -4.01 -0.89
CA HIS A 219 -21.31 -3.41 -0.72
C HIS A 219 -21.26 -1.96 -1.22
N GLY A 220 -22.02 -1.64 -2.28
CA GLY A 220 -22.21 -0.26 -2.74
C GLY A 220 -22.91 0.60 -1.69
N ILE A 221 -23.97 0.07 -1.05
CA ILE A 221 -24.67 0.74 0.06
C ILE A 221 -23.73 0.98 1.23
N MET A 222 -22.90 -0.01 1.60
CA MET A 222 -21.89 0.17 2.66
C MET A 222 -20.89 1.29 2.33
N ILE A 223 -20.38 1.35 1.09
CA ILE A 223 -19.48 2.42 0.65
C ILE A 223 -20.16 3.79 0.77
N PHE A 224 -21.42 3.89 0.32
CA PHE A 224 -22.19 5.12 0.43
C PHE A 224 -22.39 5.56 1.90
N LEU A 225 -22.75 4.63 2.78
CA LEU A 225 -22.89 4.92 4.21
C LEU A 225 -21.57 5.38 4.84
N ILE A 226 -20.45 4.76 4.47
CA ILE A 226 -19.12 5.17 4.93
C ILE A 226 -18.79 6.58 4.44
N THR A 227 -19.01 6.89 3.16
CA THR A 227 -18.79 8.26 2.64
C THR A 227 -19.65 9.28 3.37
N PHE A 228 -20.91 8.95 3.61
CA PHE A 228 -21.85 9.84 4.28
C PHE A 228 -21.44 10.09 5.73
N ALA A 229 -21.01 9.05 6.45
CA ALA A 229 -20.52 9.16 7.82
C ALA A 229 -19.29 10.08 7.92
N TYR A 230 -18.28 9.89 7.06
CA TYR A 230 -17.09 10.75 7.04
C TYR A 230 -17.40 12.16 6.56
N PHE A 231 -18.33 12.33 5.62
CA PHE A 231 -18.79 13.66 5.20
C PHE A 231 -19.48 14.42 6.34
N MET A 232 -20.32 13.73 7.13
CA MET A 232 -20.95 14.32 8.31
C MET A 232 -19.92 14.68 9.38
N LEU A 233 -18.91 13.83 9.61
CA LEU A 233 -17.80 14.14 10.50
C LEU A 233 -17.02 15.37 10.03
N PHE A 234 -16.76 15.49 8.72
CA PHE A 234 -16.10 16.65 8.15
C PHE A 234 -16.93 17.92 8.35
N LYS A 235 -18.24 17.89 8.10
CA LYS A 235 -19.12 19.05 8.32
C LYS A 235 -19.14 19.51 9.79
N HIS A 236 -19.03 18.59 10.74
CA HIS A 236 -18.92 18.95 12.17
C HIS A 236 -17.51 19.42 12.56
N ALA A 237 -16.50 19.21 11.70
CA ALA A 237 -15.14 19.68 11.95
C ALA A 237 -14.90 21.12 11.48
N THR A 238 -15.74 21.62 10.56
CA THR A 238 -15.63 22.96 9.97
C THR A 238 -16.56 24.01 10.58
N ILE A 239 -17.47 23.60 11.47
CA ILE A 239 -18.36 24.47 12.25
C ILE A 239 -17.78 24.63 13.65
#